data_AF-A0A7V1H123-F1
#
_entry.id   AF-A0A7V1H123-F1
#
_cell.length_a   1.000
_cell.length_b   1.000
_cell.length_c   1.000
_cell.angle_alpha   90.00
_cell.angle_beta   90.00
_cell.angle_gamma   90.00
#
_symmetry.space_group_name_H-M   'P 1'
#
loop_
_entity.id
_entity.type
_entity.pdbx_description
1 polymer ?
#
loop_
_entity_poly.entity_id
_entity_poly.type
_entity_poly.pdbx_seq_one_letter_code
_entity_poly.pdbx_strand_id
1 'polypeptide(L)'
;MTPQLNLNEPQNIPKKRSIGFLLILIPAIAIPIFLIFVNLPVSSGTSRFCGTTCHSMNPSYQSWRRSDHAKTACLDCHSNGSKTDRFIKFLVLGAGHVPKELLQKYQPIKSAKHQMVSEDTCLRCHKPKRRSQSKGRIIDHKLHAD
;
A
#
# COMPACT_ATOMS: atom_id res chain seq x y z
N MET A 1 -0.39 7.51 -68.81
CA MET A 1 -0.76 6.16 -68.33
C MET A 1 -0.61 6.15 -66.83
N THR A 2 -1.72 6.32 -66.10
CA THR A 2 -1.75 6.19 -64.64
C THR A 2 -2.06 4.74 -64.29
N PRO A 3 -1.37 4.15 -63.30
CA PRO A 3 -1.65 2.79 -62.89
C PRO A 3 -2.98 2.78 -62.13
N GLN A 4 -3.92 1.97 -62.60
CA GLN A 4 -5.18 1.72 -61.90
C GLN A 4 -4.89 0.89 -60.65
N LEU A 5 -5.16 1.47 -59.47
CA LEU A 5 -5.01 0.79 -58.20
C LEU A 5 -6.18 -0.18 -58.02
N ASN A 6 -5.92 -1.48 -58.17
CA ASN A 6 -6.92 -2.53 -58.00
C ASN A 6 -7.21 -2.77 -56.51
N LEU A 7 -8.39 -2.34 -56.06
CA LEU A 7 -8.83 -2.47 -54.66
C LEU A 7 -9.36 -3.88 -54.30
N ASN A 8 -9.41 -4.81 -55.26
CA ASN A 8 -9.91 -6.17 -55.05
C ASN A 8 -8.81 -7.22 -54.87
N GLU A 9 -7.54 -6.82 -54.81
CA GLU A 9 -6.43 -7.70 -54.47
C GLU A 9 -6.41 -7.93 -52.94
N PRO A 10 -6.60 -9.17 -52.43
CA PRO A 10 -6.48 -9.44 -51.01
C PRO A 10 -5.03 -9.18 -50.58
N GLN A 11 -4.84 -8.10 -49.83
CA GLN A 11 -3.55 -7.73 -49.25
C GLN A 11 -3.06 -8.89 -48.37
N ASN A 12 -2.12 -9.70 -48.88
CA ASN A 12 -1.58 -10.86 -48.15
C ASN A 12 -0.62 -10.36 -47.06
N ILE A 13 -1.17 -9.90 -45.93
CA ILE A 13 -0.39 -9.51 -44.76
C ILE A 13 0.25 -10.78 -44.19
N PRO A 14 1.58 -10.94 -44.21
CA PRO A 14 2.23 -12.17 -43.79
C PRO A 14 2.01 -12.40 -42.29
N LYS A 15 1.05 -13.27 -41.94
CA LYS A 15 0.70 -13.68 -40.56
C LYS A 15 1.90 -14.10 -39.71
N LYS A 16 2.99 -14.58 -40.35
CA LYS A 16 4.22 -15.02 -39.68
C LYS A 16 4.98 -13.88 -38.99
N ARG A 17 4.90 -12.64 -39.49
CA ARG A 17 5.55 -11.46 -38.89
C ARG A 17 4.80 -10.94 -37.65
N SER A 18 3.47 -11.01 -37.65
CA SER A 18 2.64 -10.60 -36.51
C SER A 18 2.74 -11.58 -35.33
N ILE A 19 2.91 -12.88 -35.58
CA ILE A 19 3.12 -13.89 -34.53
C ILE A 19 4.46 -13.67 -33.79
N GLY A 20 5.54 -13.37 -34.51
CA GLY A 20 6.83 -13.06 -33.90
C GLY A 20 6.82 -11.79 -33.05
N PHE A 21 6.06 -10.79 -33.47
CA PHE A 21 5.86 -9.57 -32.68
C PHE A 21 5.07 -9.85 -31.39
N LEU A 22 4.02 -10.66 -31.46
CA LEU A 22 3.22 -11.06 -30.29
C LEU A 22 4.05 -11.83 -29.23
N LEU A 23 4.92 -12.74 -29.68
CA LEU A 23 5.78 -13.54 -28.81
C LEU A 23 6.81 -12.72 -28.03
N ILE A 24 7.13 -11.50 -28.49
CA ILE A 24 8.05 -10.58 -27.81
C ILE A 24 7.27 -9.54 -27.01
N LEU A 25 6.18 -9.02 -27.58
CA LEU A 25 5.42 -7.91 -27.01
C LEU A 25 4.59 -8.34 -25.79
N ILE A 26 4.02 -9.55 -25.81
CA ILE A 26 3.28 -10.09 -24.67
C ILE A 26 4.17 -10.26 -23.44
N PRO A 27 5.32 -10.96 -23.48
CA PRO A 27 6.19 -11.06 -22.31
C PRO A 27 6.81 -9.70 -21.94
N ALA A 28 7.14 -8.84 -22.93
CA ALA A 28 7.66 -7.50 -22.64
C ALA A 28 6.70 -6.63 -21.81
N ILE A 29 5.38 -6.86 -21.92
CA ILE A 29 4.36 -6.17 -21.11
C ILE A 29 4.00 -7.00 -19.87
N ALA A 30 3.84 -8.31 -20.00
CA ALA A 30 3.38 -9.18 -18.92
C ALA A 30 4.41 -9.34 -17.80
N ILE A 31 5.71 -9.42 -18.13
CA ILE A 31 6.80 -9.56 -17.15
C ILE A 31 6.86 -8.35 -16.21
N PRO A 32 6.93 -7.08 -16.67
CA PRO A 32 6.94 -5.95 -15.75
C PRO A 32 5.65 -5.84 -14.95
N ILE A 33 4.49 -6.12 -15.54
CA ILE A 33 3.21 -6.15 -14.80
C ILE A 33 3.26 -7.20 -13.69
N PHE A 34 3.74 -8.40 -13.99
CA PHE A 34 3.88 -9.48 -13.03
C PHE A 34 4.85 -9.11 -11.90
N LEU A 35 6.00 -8.53 -12.23
CA LEU A 35 6.98 -8.06 -11.23
C LEU A 35 6.38 -6.98 -10.33
N ILE A 36 5.65 -6.01 -10.88
CA ILE A 36 4.94 -4.99 -10.10
C ILE A 36 3.91 -5.64 -9.19
N PHE A 37 3.10 -6.55 -9.72
CA PHE A 37 2.02 -7.21 -8.96
C PHE A 37 2.57 -8.03 -7.78
N VAL A 38 3.71 -8.68 -7.93
CA VAL A 38 4.36 -9.44 -6.85
C VAL A 38 5.00 -8.52 -5.80
N ASN A 39 5.57 -7.38 -6.21
CA ASN A 39 6.31 -6.49 -5.30
C ASN A 39 5.45 -5.41 -4.61
N LEU A 40 4.33 -5.02 -5.23
CA LEU A 40 3.43 -4.00 -4.70
C LEU A 40 2.89 -4.34 -3.30
N PRO A 41 2.44 -5.58 -2.99
CA PRO A 41 1.98 -5.96 -1.65
C PRO A 41 3.03 -5.83 -0.55
N VAL A 42 4.27 -6.17 -0.89
CA VAL A 42 5.38 -6.19 0.07
C VAL A 42 5.82 -4.76 0.38
N SER A 43 5.79 -3.89 -0.62
CA SER A 43 6.28 -2.52 -0.52
C SER A 43 5.26 -1.60 0.16
N SER A 44 3.97 -1.75 -0.14
CA SER A 44 2.90 -0.89 0.36
C SER A 44 2.62 -1.06 1.85
N GLY A 45 3.05 -2.17 2.44
CA GLY A 45 2.88 -2.45 3.87
C GLY A 45 4.00 -1.96 4.79
N THR A 46 5.02 -1.27 4.25
CA THR A 46 6.19 -0.85 5.03
C THR A 46 6.00 0.52 5.68
N SER A 47 6.62 0.75 6.85
CA SER A 47 6.59 2.06 7.51
C SER A 47 7.18 3.17 6.65
N ARG A 48 8.18 2.84 5.81
CA ARG A 48 8.76 3.78 4.85
C ARG A 48 7.71 4.23 3.85
N PHE A 49 7.03 3.29 3.19
CA PHE A 49 5.97 3.60 2.24
C PHE A 49 4.88 4.47 2.89
N CYS A 50 4.38 4.10 4.06
CA CYS A 50 3.37 4.90 4.76
C CYS A 50 3.85 6.33 5.03
N GLY A 51 5.11 6.51 5.44
CA GLY A 51 5.65 7.82 5.82
C GLY A 51 6.09 8.71 4.67
N THR A 52 6.43 8.16 3.51
CA THR A 52 7.03 8.92 2.40
C THR A 52 6.14 9.07 1.17
N THR A 53 5.13 8.20 1.01
CA THR A 53 4.31 8.20 -0.20
C THR A 53 3.23 9.29 -0.18
N CYS A 54 2.58 9.51 0.97
CA CYS A 54 1.51 10.50 1.12
C CYS A 54 1.91 11.57 2.14
N HIS A 55 1.77 12.85 1.79
CA HIS A 55 2.08 13.95 2.70
C HIS A 55 1.15 13.97 3.93
N SER A 56 -0.08 13.46 3.79
CA SER A 56 -1.10 13.43 4.84
C SER A 56 -0.69 12.56 6.02
N MET A 57 0.25 11.63 5.81
CA MET A 57 0.78 10.73 6.82
C MET A 57 2.00 11.29 7.58
N ASN A 58 2.63 12.37 7.09
CA ASN A 58 3.83 12.95 7.70
C ASN A 58 3.71 13.21 9.22
N PRO A 59 2.64 13.83 9.76
CA PRO A 59 2.54 14.04 11.21
C PRO A 59 2.54 12.72 12.01
N SER A 60 1.80 11.71 11.54
CA SER A 60 1.77 10.38 12.16
C SER A 60 3.12 9.67 12.06
N TYR A 61 3.78 9.77 10.91
CA TYR A 61 5.10 9.18 10.68
C TYR A 61 6.16 9.79 11.61
N GLN A 62 6.17 11.11 11.78
CA GLN A 62 7.12 11.77 12.69
C GLN A 62 6.84 11.45 14.15
N SER A 63 5.57 11.31 14.55
CA SER A 63 5.20 10.83 15.89
C SER A 63 5.71 9.40 16.13
N TRP A 64 5.47 8.49 15.19
CA TRP A 64 5.99 7.11 15.24
C TRP A 64 7.52 7.07 15.34
N ARG A 65 8.23 7.86 14.52
CA ARG A 65 9.70 7.93 14.52
C ARG A 65 10.30 8.37 15.85
N ARG A 66 9.59 9.16 16.66
CA ARG A 66 10.04 9.63 17.98
C ARG A 66 9.55 8.75 19.13
N SER A 67 8.73 7.74 18.85
CA SER A 67 8.20 6.81 19.85
C SER A 67 9.14 5.64 20.10
N ASP A 68 8.94 4.92 21.21
CA ASP A 68 9.67 3.66 21.49
C ASP A 68 9.37 2.56 20.46
N HIS A 69 8.34 2.74 19.63
CA HIS A 69 7.93 1.79 18.60
C HIS A 69 8.47 2.14 17.20
N ALA A 70 9.43 3.07 17.08
CA ALA A 70 10.02 3.49 15.80
C ALA A 70 10.73 2.35 15.01
N LYS A 71 10.90 1.17 15.61
CA LYS A 71 11.44 -0.04 14.95
C LYS A 71 10.37 -1.07 14.60
N THR A 72 9.12 -0.86 15.02
CA THR A 72 7.97 -1.74 14.75
C THR A 72 7.25 -1.26 13.49
N ALA A 73 6.79 -2.16 12.63
CA ALA A 73 6.15 -1.75 11.39
C ALA A 73 4.79 -1.08 11.65
N CYS A 74 4.40 -0.05 10.88
CA CYS A 74 3.14 0.67 11.09
C CYS A 74 1.92 -0.27 11.11
N LEU A 75 1.92 -1.26 10.21
CA LEU A 75 0.83 -2.23 10.09
C LEU A 75 0.79 -3.26 11.23
N ASP A 76 1.86 -3.42 12.02
CA ASP A 76 1.79 -4.32 13.18
C ASP A 76 0.86 -3.78 14.28
N CYS A 77 0.59 -2.47 14.25
CA CYS A 77 -0.43 -1.82 15.07
C CYS A 77 -1.74 -1.54 14.29
N HIS A 78 -1.65 -1.04 13.06
CA HIS A 78 -2.81 -0.56 12.30
C HIS A 78 -3.59 -1.64 11.54
N SER A 79 -3.06 -2.85 11.39
CA SER A 79 -3.75 -3.93 10.66
C SER A 79 -3.46 -5.29 11.26
N ASN A 80 -4.44 -5.82 11.96
CA ASN A 80 -4.43 -7.21 12.45
C ASN A 80 -4.86 -8.15 11.33
N GLY A 81 -4.13 -9.26 11.15
CA GLY A 81 -4.42 -10.27 10.13
C GLY A 81 -3.17 -10.86 9.48
N SER A 82 -3.37 -11.79 8.55
CA SER A 82 -2.29 -12.33 7.71
C SER A 82 -1.72 -11.26 6.78
N LYS A 83 -0.56 -11.52 6.16
CA LYS A 83 0.02 -10.60 5.16
C LYS A 83 -0.96 -10.30 4.01
N THR A 84 -1.75 -11.29 3.61
CA THR A 84 -2.78 -11.18 2.57
C THR A 84 -3.94 -10.28 3.00
N ASP A 85 -4.45 -10.46 4.22
CA ASP A 85 -5.53 -9.62 4.77
C ASP A 85 -5.09 -8.14 4.86
N ARG A 86 -3.86 -7.91 5.32
CA ARG A 86 -3.23 -6.58 5.34
C ARG A 86 -3.17 -5.94 3.95
N PHE A 87 -2.78 -6.71 2.93
CA PHE A 87 -2.71 -6.23 1.56
C PHE A 87 -4.09 -5.88 0.98
N ILE A 88 -5.08 -6.75 1.17
CA ILE A 88 -6.45 -6.50 0.69
C ILE A 88 -7.03 -5.25 1.37
N LYS A 89 -6.86 -5.11 2.69
CA LYS A 89 -7.28 -3.90 3.42
C LYS A 89 -6.58 -2.65 2.88
N PHE A 90 -5.28 -2.74 2.58
CA PHE A 90 -4.55 -1.63 1.96
C PHE A 90 -5.13 -1.26 0.59
N LEU A 91 -5.47 -2.23 -0.26
CA LEU A 91 -6.09 -1.96 -1.55
C LEU A 91 -7.47 -1.31 -1.42
N VAL A 92 -8.34 -1.86 -0.56
CA VAL A 92 -9.71 -1.38 -0.39
C VAL A 92 -9.73 0.03 0.22
N LEU A 93 -8.95 0.25 1.30
CA LEU A 93 -8.86 1.56 1.93
C LEU A 93 -8.11 2.55 1.02
N GLY A 94 -7.04 2.10 0.35
CA GLY A 94 -6.25 2.90 -0.58
C GLY A 94 -7.08 3.41 -1.76
N ALA A 95 -7.96 2.59 -2.33
CA ALA A 95 -8.83 2.99 -3.44
C ALA A 95 -9.73 4.20 -3.11
N GLY A 96 -10.17 4.33 -1.86
CA GLY A 96 -10.97 5.47 -1.40
C GLY A 96 -10.14 6.72 -1.02
N HIS A 97 -8.86 6.56 -0.70
CA HIS A 97 -7.99 7.65 -0.23
C HIS A 97 -7.13 8.24 -1.35
N VAL A 98 -6.64 7.43 -2.30
CA VAL A 98 -5.79 7.89 -3.40
C VAL A 98 -6.43 9.04 -4.20
N PRO A 99 -7.73 8.99 -4.58
CA PRO A 99 -8.35 10.11 -5.29
C PRO A 99 -8.37 11.40 -4.45
N LYS A 100 -8.52 11.29 -3.12
CA LYS A 100 -8.52 12.44 -2.22
C LYS A 100 -7.13 13.06 -2.09
N GLU A 101 -6.09 12.24 -2.07
CA GLU A 101 -4.69 12.70 -2.08
C GLU A 101 -4.35 13.39 -3.40
N LEU A 102 -4.74 12.80 -4.54
CA LEU A 102 -4.48 13.36 -5.87
C LEU A 102 -5.20 14.70 -6.09
N LEU A 103 -6.44 14.81 -5.61
CA LEU A 103 -7.24 16.03 -5.72
C LEU A 103 -6.97 17.05 -4.61
N GLN A 104 -6.01 16.78 -3.71
CA GLN A 104 -5.71 17.60 -2.53
C GLN A 104 -6.93 17.87 -1.62
N LYS A 105 -7.90 16.96 -1.64
CA LYS A 105 -9.13 16.99 -0.81
C LYS A 105 -9.01 16.05 0.38
N TYR A 106 -7.80 15.79 0.86
CA TYR A 106 -7.57 14.98 2.04
C TYR A 106 -7.86 15.81 3.30
N GLN A 107 -8.36 15.15 4.35
CA GLN A 107 -8.38 15.77 5.67
C GLN A 107 -7.14 15.32 6.44
N PRO A 108 -6.48 16.21 7.19
CA PRO A 108 -5.43 15.81 8.12
C PRO A 108 -5.98 14.71 9.01
N ILE A 109 -5.19 13.64 9.21
CA ILE A 109 -5.58 12.53 10.08
C ILE A 109 -5.73 13.11 11.50
N LYS A 110 -6.98 13.35 11.91
CA LYS A 110 -7.27 13.84 13.26
C LYS A 110 -6.94 12.70 14.22
N SER A 111 -5.96 12.92 15.10
CA SER A 111 -5.49 11.99 16.14
C SER A 111 -6.58 11.59 17.16
N ALA A 112 -7.78 12.15 17.03
CA ALA A 112 -8.85 12.11 18.02
C ALA A 112 -9.94 11.11 17.63
N LYS A 113 -9.58 9.82 17.60
CA LYS A 113 -10.49 8.77 18.02
C LYS A 113 -9.64 7.58 18.43
N HIS A 114 -9.72 7.23 19.71
CA HIS A 114 -9.12 6.10 20.41
C HIS A 114 -9.59 4.73 19.85
N GLN A 115 -9.83 4.65 18.54
CA GLN A 115 -10.58 3.60 17.86
C GLN A 115 -9.73 2.89 16.79
N MET A 116 -8.45 3.23 16.66
CA MET A 116 -7.61 2.71 15.57
C MET A 116 -6.86 1.42 15.92
N VAL A 117 -6.64 1.11 17.20
CA VAL A 117 -5.83 -0.05 17.61
C VAL A 117 -6.47 -0.70 18.82
N SER A 118 -6.93 -1.96 18.69
CA SER A 118 -7.46 -2.76 19.81
C SER A 118 -6.36 -3.03 20.85
N GLU A 119 -6.73 -3.10 22.13
CA GLU A 119 -5.83 -3.48 23.23
C GLU A 119 -5.09 -4.80 22.95
N ASP A 120 -5.76 -5.77 22.32
CA ASP A 120 -5.17 -7.05 21.93
C ASP A 120 -3.87 -6.88 21.14
N THR A 121 -3.79 -5.83 20.32
CA THR A 121 -2.62 -5.50 19.51
C THR A 121 -1.41 -5.18 20.38
N CYS A 122 -1.62 -4.49 21.49
CA CYS A 122 -0.59 -4.19 22.48
C CYS A 122 -0.17 -5.47 23.22
N LEU A 123 -1.14 -6.31 23.58
CA LEU A 123 -0.94 -7.55 24.34
C LEU A 123 -0.17 -8.63 23.58
N ARG A 124 -0.12 -8.56 22.24
CA ARG A 124 0.72 -9.43 21.40
C ARG A 124 2.21 -9.36 21.77
N CYS A 125 2.68 -8.20 22.21
CA CYS A 125 4.09 -7.97 22.55
C CYS A 125 4.28 -7.62 24.04
N HIS A 126 3.32 -6.94 24.66
CA HIS A 126 3.39 -6.51 26.05
C HIS A 126 2.55 -7.39 26.97
N LYS A 127 3.20 -8.17 27.85
CA LYS A 127 2.51 -8.86 28.93
C LYS A 127 2.19 -7.88 30.07
N PRO A 128 0.98 -7.90 30.66
CA PRO A 128 0.57 -6.97 31.72
C PRO A 128 1.53 -6.93 32.92
N LYS A 129 2.14 -8.07 33.28
CA LYS A 129 3.06 -8.19 34.42
C LYS A 129 4.46 -7.59 34.22
N ARG A 130 4.80 -7.05 33.03
CA ARG A 130 6.18 -6.60 32.68
C ARG A 130 6.24 -5.20 32.05
N ARG A 131 5.29 -4.30 32.35
CA ARG A 131 5.27 -2.96 31.74
C ARG A 131 6.22 -2.00 32.47
N SER A 132 7.31 -1.59 31.81
CA SER A 132 8.06 -0.38 32.16
C SER A 132 7.34 0.82 31.55
N GLN A 133 7.11 1.88 32.33
CA GLN A 133 6.64 3.15 31.78
C GLN A 133 7.70 3.71 30.81
N SER A 134 7.29 4.21 29.65
CA SER A 134 8.18 4.95 28.78
C SER A 134 8.40 6.36 29.31
N LYS A 135 9.62 6.88 29.18
CA LYS A 135 9.95 8.25 29.59
C LYS A 135 9.20 9.23 28.68
N GLY A 136 8.14 9.85 29.20
CA GLY A 136 7.55 11.07 28.63
C GLY A 136 6.06 11.02 28.30
N ARG A 137 5.36 9.89 28.42
CA ARG A 137 3.87 9.87 28.45
C ARG A 137 3.38 8.86 29.46
N ILE A 138 2.68 9.34 30.48
CA ILE A 138 1.89 8.50 31.38
C ILE A 138 0.65 8.09 30.58
N ILE A 139 0.66 6.89 30.02
CA ILE A 139 -0.57 6.25 29.56
C ILE A 139 -1.14 5.56 30.81
N ASP A 140 -2.19 6.13 31.39
CA ASP A 140 -2.87 5.49 32.50
C ASP A 140 -3.67 4.30 31.98
N HIS A 141 -3.19 3.10 32.30
CA HIS A 141 -3.79 1.87 31.83
C HIS A 141 -5.10 1.54 32.56
N LYS A 142 -5.44 2.21 33.68
CA LYS A 142 -6.76 2.07 34.30
C LYS A 142 -7.87 2.73 33.48
N LEU A 143 -7.55 3.74 32.66
CA LEU A 143 -8.53 4.45 31.85
C LEU A 143 -8.76 3.81 30.46
N HIS A 144 -8.06 2.72 30.16
CA HIS A 144 -8.04 2.07 28.85
C HIS A 144 -8.19 0.54 28.93
N ALA A 145 -8.49 0.02 30.12
CA ALA A 145 -8.72 -1.41 30.38
C ALA A 145 -10.21 -1.77 30.42
N ASP A 146 -11.09 -0.80 30.16
CA ASP A 146 -12.55 -0.92 30.17
C ASP A 146 -13.12 -0.55 28.79
#